data_AF-A0A3E0H845-F1
#
_entry.id   AF-A0A3E0H845-F1
#
_cell.length_a   1.000
_cell.length_b   1.000
_cell.length_c   1.000
_cell.angle_alpha   90.00
_cell.angle_beta   90.00
_cell.angle_gamma   90.00
#
_symmetry.space_group_name_H-M   'P 1'
#
loop_
_entity.id
_entity.type
_entity.pdbx_description
1 polymer ?
#
loop_
_entity_poly.entity_id
_entity_poly.type
_entity_poly.pdbx_seq_one_letter_code
_entity_poly.pdbx_strand_id
1 'polypeptide(L)'
;MRKIRVAAPVAVTLVAALTAGCAQSKVPAGAEVTLTGQVVRQNGGPAANLRLALIRVPDLGEVATQGLMVVGTLGTACLADNPPQVCKILRTVTSDGQGRFTVHMSGSDVRGSFNTATNFGLSAQLPAAGDEVGGPGVQTNFVIQRTDLAVPALKFWEPQHVTAVGDAANTTVGWDRLAGSGDYTVHFAKDFQDVWSADGTPGSTVDARAFEDVNGVIRVSTTGSAAGPDTSFDTTYTSQGIPFTGKVGRPESRAAACYTDGPDGKPVPVSPCVLTDGSFEHPLIQPECTSNDCTAATEHWVYLDLGRPQQIGAVFARGVAAGQPVAIETSDDAHTWTARGSGAGRFMKVSLLETVTARYVRLRASSLLGLTQVSVWPTA
;
A
#
# COMPACT_ATOMS: atom_id res chain seq x y z
N MET A 1 33.08 -10.92 -24.44
CA MET A 1 31.95 -11.74 -23.95
C MET A 1 31.50 -11.19 -22.61
N ARG A 2 30.51 -10.28 -22.61
CA ARG A 2 29.99 -9.63 -21.40
C ARG A 2 28.92 -10.54 -20.79
N LYS A 3 29.12 -10.99 -19.56
CA LYS A 3 28.16 -11.81 -18.81
C LYS A 3 26.88 -11.02 -18.60
N ILE A 4 25.82 -11.41 -19.29
CA ILE A 4 24.44 -10.96 -19.04
C ILE A 4 24.08 -11.48 -17.65
N ARG A 5 23.97 -10.58 -16.67
CA ARG A 5 23.40 -10.90 -15.36
C ARG A 5 21.90 -11.01 -15.58
N VAL A 6 21.41 -12.25 -15.63
CA VAL A 6 19.98 -12.55 -15.60
C VAL A 6 19.44 -12.01 -14.27
N ALA A 7 18.49 -11.08 -14.36
CA ALA A 7 17.77 -10.57 -13.21
C ALA A 7 17.04 -11.75 -12.53
N ALA A 8 17.31 -11.96 -11.25
CA ALA A 8 16.55 -12.92 -10.45
C ALA A 8 15.08 -12.46 -10.41
N PRO A 9 14.10 -13.37 -10.58
CA PRO A 9 12.71 -13.02 -10.41
C PRO A 9 12.53 -12.50 -8.97
N VAL A 10 12.07 -11.26 -8.85
CA VAL A 10 11.58 -10.66 -7.61
C VAL A 10 10.44 -11.57 -7.14
N ALA A 11 10.72 -12.39 -6.14
CA ALA A 11 9.70 -13.17 -5.47
C ALA A 11 8.80 -12.18 -4.75
N VAL A 12 7.63 -11.94 -5.33
CA VAL A 12 6.54 -11.22 -4.70
C VAL A 12 6.23 -11.96 -3.40
N THR A 13 6.54 -11.34 -2.27
CA THR A 13 6.00 -11.70 -0.96
C THR A 13 4.52 -11.36 -1.00
N LEU A 14 3.76 -12.16 -1.76
CA LEU A 14 2.32 -12.22 -1.63
C LEU A 14 2.12 -12.69 -0.20
N VAL A 15 1.63 -11.77 0.64
CA VAL A 15 1.18 -12.06 1.99
C VAL A 15 0.48 -13.41 1.96
N ALA A 16 1.04 -14.38 2.68
CA ALA A 16 0.53 -15.74 2.79
C ALA A 16 -0.77 -15.79 3.60
N ALA A 17 -1.71 -14.89 3.32
CA ALA A 17 -3.05 -14.83 3.93
C ALA A 17 -4.11 -15.57 3.08
N LEU A 18 -3.74 -16.23 1.98
CA LEU A 18 -4.70 -16.86 1.06
C LEU A 18 -4.65 -18.39 1.00
N THR A 19 -3.83 -19.06 1.82
CA THR A 19 -3.96 -20.52 2.03
C THR A 19 -4.95 -20.87 3.14
N ALA A 20 -5.73 -19.91 3.64
CA ALA A 20 -6.95 -20.18 4.37
C ALA A 20 -8.00 -20.77 3.41
N GLY A 21 -7.76 -21.99 2.94
CA GLY A 21 -8.86 -22.85 2.51
C GLY A 21 -9.90 -22.83 3.63
N CYS A 22 -11.17 -22.70 3.27
CA CYS A 22 -12.33 -22.46 4.14
C CYS A 22 -12.31 -23.29 5.43
N ALA A 23 -11.49 -22.88 6.40
CA ALA A 23 -11.32 -23.62 7.63
C ALA A 23 -12.55 -23.32 8.45
N GLN A 24 -13.31 -24.36 8.78
CA GLN A 24 -14.46 -24.21 9.66
C GLN A 24 -14.00 -23.73 11.03
N SER A 25 -14.72 -22.76 11.62
CA SER A 25 -14.37 -22.28 12.94
C SER A 25 -14.53 -23.39 13.98
N LYS A 26 -13.50 -23.60 14.81
CA LYS A 26 -13.54 -24.52 15.97
C LYS A 26 -14.31 -23.94 17.17
N VAL A 27 -14.70 -22.67 17.14
CA VAL A 27 -15.37 -21.99 18.26
C VAL A 27 -16.89 -22.17 18.18
N PRO A 28 -17.57 -22.72 19.20
CA PRO A 28 -19.03 -22.78 19.24
C PRO A 28 -19.64 -21.38 19.22
N ALA A 29 -20.76 -21.19 18.50
CA ALA A 29 -21.38 -19.87 18.35
C ALA A 29 -21.81 -19.21 19.68
N GLY A 30 -22.22 -20.01 20.67
CA GLY A 30 -22.63 -19.53 21.98
C GLY A 30 -21.51 -19.49 23.03
N ALA A 31 -20.26 -19.78 22.64
CA ALA A 31 -19.14 -19.71 23.57
C ALA A 31 -18.75 -18.26 23.88
N GLU A 32 -18.19 -18.02 25.05
CA GLU A 32 -17.48 -16.77 25.34
C GLU A 32 -16.02 -16.89 24.88
N VAL A 33 -15.54 -15.87 24.19
CA VAL A 33 -14.17 -15.79 23.70
C VAL A 33 -13.44 -14.68 24.45
N THR A 34 -12.32 -15.03 25.07
CA THR A 34 -11.40 -14.14 25.76
C THR A 34 -10.08 -14.08 24.98
N LEU A 35 -9.76 -12.89 24.48
CA LEU A 35 -8.48 -12.56 23.89
C LEU A 35 -7.65 -11.77 24.91
N THR A 36 -6.44 -12.23 25.21
CA THR A 36 -5.51 -11.55 26.13
C THR A 36 -4.19 -11.28 25.45
N GLY A 37 -3.47 -10.26 25.93
CA GLY A 37 -2.11 -10.01 25.48
C GLY A 37 -1.48 -8.82 26.18
N GLN A 38 -0.34 -8.38 25.67
CA GLN A 38 0.39 -7.23 26.16
C GLN A 38 0.96 -6.41 25.01
N VAL A 39 0.95 -5.08 25.14
CA VAL A 39 1.68 -4.14 24.29
C VAL A 39 2.90 -3.63 25.05
N VAL A 40 4.07 -3.70 24.42
CA VAL A 40 5.35 -3.32 25.03
C VAL A 40 6.17 -2.44 24.09
N ARG A 41 6.89 -1.49 24.68
CA ARG A 41 7.88 -0.64 24.01
C ARG A 41 9.06 -1.46 23.50
N GLN A 42 9.87 -0.90 22.61
CA GLN A 42 11.08 -1.55 22.09
C GLN A 42 12.06 -1.93 23.22
N ASN A 43 12.15 -1.10 24.26
CA ASN A 43 12.99 -1.34 25.44
C ASN A 43 12.43 -2.40 26.41
N GLY A 44 11.26 -2.99 26.12
CA GLY A 44 10.59 -3.97 26.96
C GLY A 44 9.69 -3.40 28.06
N GLY A 45 9.65 -2.08 28.23
CA GLY A 45 8.73 -1.41 29.15
C GLY A 45 7.26 -1.52 28.68
N PRO A 46 6.29 -1.40 29.59
CA PRO A 46 4.88 -1.47 29.24
C PRO A 46 4.46 -0.26 28.39
N ALA A 47 3.68 -0.48 27.33
CA ALA A 47 2.98 0.59 26.64
C ALA A 47 1.61 0.79 27.32
N ALA A 48 1.62 1.52 28.44
CA ALA A 48 0.45 1.70 29.29
C ALA A 48 -0.62 2.65 28.68
N ASN A 49 -1.88 2.43 29.04
CA ASN A 49 -3.03 3.27 28.64
C ASN A 49 -3.14 3.51 27.13
N LEU A 50 -2.67 2.55 26.33
CA LEU A 50 -2.67 2.64 24.89
C LEU A 50 -4.00 2.13 24.33
N ARG A 51 -4.58 2.87 23.38
CA ARG A 51 -5.75 2.40 22.64
C ARG A 51 -5.32 1.38 21.59
N LEU A 52 -5.98 0.23 21.59
CA LEU A 52 -5.84 -0.81 20.59
C LEU A 52 -7.14 -0.93 19.80
N ALA A 53 -7.04 -1.27 18.52
CA ALA A 53 -8.16 -1.54 17.64
C ALA A 53 -8.12 -3.02 17.21
N LEU A 54 -9.19 -3.75 17.51
CA LEU A 54 -9.44 -5.09 17.01
C LEU A 54 -10.44 -5.01 15.86
N ILE A 55 -10.00 -5.45 14.69
CA ILE A 55 -10.74 -5.41 13.43
C ILE A 55 -11.01 -6.84 12.99
N ARG A 56 -12.28 -7.14 12.69
CA ARG A 56 -12.64 -8.36 11.96
C ARG A 56 -12.42 -8.09 10.47
N VAL A 57 -11.55 -8.86 9.83
CA VAL A 57 -11.31 -8.76 8.39
C VAL A 57 -12.43 -9.53 7.68
N PRO A 58 -13.21 -8.89 6.79
CA PRO A 58 -14.31 -9.57 6.11
C PRO A 58 -13.81 -10.77 5.32
N ASP A 59 -14.60 -11.85 5.30
CA ASP A 59 -14.29 -13.01 4.45
C ASP A 59 -14.61 -12.72 2.97
N LEU A 60 -14.11 -13.55 2.04
CA LEU A 60 -14.32 -13.33 0.60
C LEU A 60 -15.80 -13.28 0.20
N GLY A 61 -16.70 -13.94 0.94
CA GLY A 61 -18.15 -13.85 0.71
C GLY A 61 -18.72 -12.50 1.15
N GLU A 62 -18.21 -11.95 2.25
CA GLU A 62 -18.53 -10.60 2.73
C GLU A 62 -17.92 -9.51 1.82
N VAL A 63 -16.69 -9.69 1.33
CA VAL A 63 -16.06 -8.77 0.36
C VAL A 63 -16.81 -8.76 -0.97
N ALA A 64 -17.24 -9.92 -1.47
CA ALA A 64 -18.01 -10.01 -2.72
C ALA A 64 -19.39 -9.33 -2.63
N THR A 65 -19.96 -9.23 -1.43
CA THR A 65 -21.27 -8.58 -1.22
C THR A 65 -21.16 -7.11 -0.79
N GLN A 66 -20.03 -6.69 -0.20
CA GLN A 66 -19.86 -5.33 0.35
C GLN A 66 -18.76 -4.48 -0.32
N GLY A 67 -17.99 -5.02 -1.27
CA GLY A 67 -17.07 -4.25 -2.14
C GLY A 67 -15.87 -3.60 -1.44
N LEU A 68 -15.59 -3.93 -0.18
CA LEU A 68 -14.53 -3.29 0.63
C LEU A 68 -13.25 -4.14 0.63
N MET A 69 -12.26 -3.76 -0.19
CA MET A 69 -10.89 -4.30 -0.08
C MET A 69 -10.16 -3.60 1.08
N VAL A 70 -10.21 -4.20 2.26
CA VAL A 70 -9.56 -3.70 3.48
C VAL A 70 -8.27 -4.48 3.72
N VAL A 71 -7.11 -3.93 3.37
CA VAL A 71 -5.83 -4.56 3.71
C VAL A 71 -4.86 -3.55 4.35
N GLY A 72 -4.49 -3.84 5.59
CA GLY A 72 -3.17 -3.52 6.15
C GLY A 72 -3.00 -2.23 6.97
N THR A 73 -3.70 -1.13 6.67
CA THR A 73 -3.40 0.18 7.32
C THR A 73 -4.58 0.85 8.02
N LEU A 74 -5.80 0.32 7.86
CA LEU A 74 -6.98 0.87 8.56
C LEU A 74 -6.82 0.78 10.08
N GLY A 75 -6.18 -0.27 10.59
CA GLY A 75 -5.91 -0.44 12.02
C GLY A 75 -5.35 0.81 12.69
N THR A 76 -4.25 1.32 12.14
CA THR A 76 -3.61 2.55 12.63
C THR A 76 -4.38 3.81 12.25
N ALA A 77 -4.97 3.87 11.06
CA ALA A 77 -5.78 5.03 10.65
C ALA A 77 -7.00 5.25 11.56
N CYS A 78 -7.57 4.15 12.07
CA CYS A 78 -8.69 4.17 12.99
C CYS A 78 -8.32 4.49 14.45
N LEU A 79 -7.03 4.56 14.76
CA LEU A 79 -6.51 5.04 16.04
C LEU A 79 -6.22 6.55 16.04
N ALA A 80 -6.30 7.22 14.89
CA ALA A 80 -6.15 8.67 14.80
C ALA A 80 -7.28 9.43 15.52
N ASP A 81 -7.03 10.68 15.89
CA ASP A 81 -8.02 11.54 16.57
C ASP A 81 -9.32 11.73 15.76
N ASN A 82 -9.20 11.74 14.42
CA ASN A 82 -10.32 11.83 13.48
C ASN A 82 -10.37 10.58 12.59
N PRO A 83 -10.88 9.45 13.09
CA PRO A 83 -10.86 8.21 12.34
C PRO A 83 -11.91 8.24 11.20
N PRO A 84 -11.62 7.62 10.03
CA PRO A 84 -12.59 7.44 8.95
C PRO A 84 -13.90 6.77 9.42
N GLN A 85 -15.03 7.02 8.76
CA GLN A 85 -16.32 6.45 9.20
C GLN A 85 -16.36 4.91 9.21
N VAL A 86 -15.60 4.26 8.33
CA VAL A 86 -15.45 2.80 8.31
C VAL A 86 -14.89 2.24 9.62
N CYS A 87 -14.20 3.06 10.41
CA CYS A 87 -13.65 2.71 11.71
C CYS A 87 -14.70 2.57 12.82
N LYS A 88 -15.97 2.92 12.58
CA LYS A 88 -17.05 2.76 13.58
C LYS A 88 -17.40 1.30 13.87
N ILE A 89 -16.97 0.37 13.02
CA ILE A 89 -17.25 -1.08 13.13
C ILE A 89 -16.21 -1.76 14.05
N LEU A 90 -15.24 -1.00 14.57
CA LEU A 90 -14.10 -1.56 15.31
C LEU A 90 -14.37 -1.71 16.80
N ARG A 91 -13.90 -2.83 17.36
CA ARG A 91 -13.81 -2.97 18.82
C ARG A 91 -12.52 -2.32 19.28
N THR A 92 -12.61 -1.33 20.17
CA THR A 92 -11.42 -0.72 20.78
C THR A 92 -11.28 -1.13 22.23
N VAL A 93 -10.06 -1.43 22.65
CA VAL A 93 -9.69 -1.73 24.03
C VAL A 93 -8.55 -0.82 24.46
N THR A 94 -8.41 -0.55 25.74
CA THR A 94 -7.28 0.21 26.29
C THR A 94 -6.43 -0.73 27.13
N SER A 95 -5.11 -0.68 26.95
CA SER A 95 -4.21 -1.45 27.80
C SER A 95 -4.09 -0.85 29.20
N ASP A 96 -3.87 -1.68 30.21
CA ASP A 96 -3.69 -1.23 31.59
C ASP A 96 -2.31 -0.58 31.84
N GLY A 97 -2.00 -0.26 33.10
CA GLY A 97 -0.71 0.30 33.52
C GLY A 97 0.50 -0.60 33.27
N GLN A 98 0.28 -1.89 33.02
CA GLN A 98 1.30 -2.89 32.66
C GLN A 98 1.30 -3.19 31.15
N GLY A 99 0.52 -2.45 30.36
CA GLY A 99 0.37 -2.68 28.92
C GLY A 99 -0.45 -3.91 28.59
N ARG A 100 -1.16 -4.54 29.55
CA ARG A 100 -1.99 -5.72 29.30
C ARG A 100 -3.35 -5.33 28.77
N PHE A 101 -3.94 -6.14 27.91
CA PHE A 101 -5.29 -5.94 27.42
C PHE A 101 -6.08 -7.26 27.47
N THR A 102 -7.40 -7.13 27.59
CA THR A 102 -8.35 -8.23 27.51
C THR A 102 -9.55 -7.80 26.67
N VAL A 103 -9.95 -8.63 25.70
CA VAL A 103 -11.14 -8.42 24.88
C VAL A 103 -12.06 -9.62 25.04
N HIS A 104 -13.33 -9.37 25.36
CA HIS A 104 -14.39 -10.37 25.41
C HIS A 104 -15.26 -10.27 24.15
N MET A 105 -15.56 -11.42 23.54
CA MET A 105 -16.36 -11.54 22.33
C MET A 105 -17.28 -12.75 22.42
N SER A 106 -18.35 -12.75 21.64
CA SER A 106 -19.14 -13.97 21.44
C SER A 106 -18.47 -14.88 20.43
N GLY A 107 -18.64 -16.19 20.57
CA GLY A 107 -18.22 -17.19 19.58
C GLY A 107 -18.86 -16.96 18.20
N SER A 108 -20.01 -16.27 18.13
CA SER A 108 -20.60 -15.80 16.89
C SER A 108 -19.77 -14.73 16.17
N ASP A 109 -19.02 -13.90 16.91
CA ASP A 109 -18.25 -12.78 16.36
C ASP A 109 -16.98 -13.25 15.65
N VAL A 110 -16.49 -14.44 16.00
CA VAL A 110 -15.28 -15.07 15.43
C VAL A 110 -15.59 -16.04 14.29
N ARG A 111 -16.83 -16.04 13.81
CA ARG A 111 -17.34 -16.89 12.73
C ARG A 111 -17.75 -16.04 11.54
N GLY A 112 -17.38 -16.49 10.34
CA GLY A 112 -17.85 -16.00 9.07
C GLY A 112 -19.27 -16.45 8.76
N SER A 113 -19.82 -15.89 7.68
CA SER A 113 -21.21 -16.14 7.26
C SER A 113 -21.49 -17.63 6.96
N PHE A 114 -20.45 -18.38 6.60
CA PHE A 114 -20.52 -19.82 6.30
C PHE A 114 -19.89 -20.69 7.39
N ASN A 115 -19.89 -20.24 8.64
CA ASN A 115 -19.20 -20.91 9.76
C ASN A 115 -17.68 -21.06 9.53
N THR A 116 -17.11 -20.21 8.69
CA THR A 116 -15.67 -20.14 8.46
C THR A 116 -14.98 -19.42 9.60
N ALA A 117 -13.73 -19.76 9.85
CA ALA A 117 -12.87 -18.99 10.73
C ALA A 117 -12.64 -17.59 10.13
N THR A 118 -12.80 -16.53 10.92
CA THR A 118 -12.53 -15.16 10.46
C THR A 118 -11.13 -14.69 10.85
N ASN A 119 -10.48 -13.94 9.96
CA ASN A 119 -9.23 -13.25 10.24
C ASN A 119 -9.48 -12.00 11.09
N PHE A 120 -8.62 -11.77 12.06
CA PHE A 120 -8.62 -10.59 12.90
C PHE A 120 -7.33 -9.81 12.72
N GLY A 121 -7.41 -8.49 12.74
CA GLY A 121 -6.28 -7.58 12.85
C GLY A 121 -6.33 -6.85 14.19
N LEU A 122 -5.30 -7.00 15.03
CA LEU A 122 -5.13 -6.23 16.25
C LEU A 122 -4.03 -5.20 16.03
N SER A 123 -4.38 -3.92 16.14
CA SER A 123 -3.47 -2.81 15.88
C SER A 123 -3.30 -1.93 17.11
N ALA A 124 -2.10 -1.41 17.29
CA ALA A 124 -1.77 -0.41 18.30
C ALA A 124 -0.77 0.59 17.70
N GLN A 125 -0.84 1.84 18.15
CA GLN A 125 0.06 2.90 17.71
C GLN A 125 0.45 3.76 18.91
N LEU A 126 1.75 4.01 19.07
CA LEU A 126 2.26 4.95 20.06
C LEU A 126 1.95 6.39 19.64
N PRO A 127 1.76 7.31 20.60
CA PRO A 127 1.73 8.73 20.29
C PRO A 127 3.03 9.16 19.60
N ALA A 128 2.93 10.13 18.70
CA ALA A 128 4.10 10.78 18.13
C ALA A 128 4.92 11.48 19.23
N ALA A 129 6.24 11.45 19.10
CA ALA A 129 7.19 12.13 19.97
C ALA A 129 8.07 13.11 19.20
N GLY A 130 8.43 14.24 19.81
CA GLY A 130 9.34 15.20 19.19
C GLY A 130 8.80 15.80 17.88
N ASP A 131 9.53 15.61 16.79
CA ASP A 131 9.25 16.07 15.42
C ASP A 131 8.56 15.01 14.55
N GLU A 132 8.13 13.90 15.14
CA GLU A 132 7.36 12.87 14.46
C GLU A 132 5.97 13.36 14.03
N VAL A 133 5.56 13.01 12.80
CA VAL A 133 4.20 13.24 12.30
C VAL A 133 3.25 12.13 12.78
N GLY A 134 3.78 10.96 13.14
CA GLY A 134 3.01 9.86 13.71
C GLY A 134 3.94 8.89 14.45
N GLY A 135 3.51 8.38 15.59
CA GLY A 135 4.33 7.45 16.37
C GLY A 135 4.36 6.04 15.78
N PRO A 136 5.29 5.19 16.26
CA PRO A 136 5.45 3.82 15.80
C PRO A 136 4.18 2.96 15.95
N GLY A 137 3.98 2.06 15.01
CA GLY A 137 2.80 1.19 14.91
C GLY A 137 3.15 -0.29 14.93
N VAL A 138 2.22 -1.10 15.42
CA VAL A 138 2.26 -2.56 15.32
C VAL A 138 0.87 -3.07 14.98
N GLN A 139 0.79 -3.98 14.02
CA GLN A 139 -0.44 -4.69 13.68
C GLN A 139 -0.13 -6.18 13.57
N THR A 140 -0.91 -7.02 14.26
CA THR A 140 -0.85 -8.47 14.08
C THR A 140 -2.15 -9.00 13.48
N ASN A 141 -2.04 -9.89 12.50
CA ASN A 141 -3.16 -10.60 11.91
C ASN A 141 -3.11 -12.07 12.36
N PHE A 142 -4.27 -12.61 12.75
CA PHE A 142 -4.40 -13.97 13.24
C PHE A 142 -5.84 -14.46 13.12
N VAL A 143 -6.06 -15.74 13.43
CA VAL A 143 -7.39 -16.35 13.47
C VAL A 143 -7.70 -16.79 14.89
N ILE A 144 -8.92 -16.57 15.34
CA ILE A 144 -9.38 -17.04 16.65
C ILE A 144 -10.04 -18.41 16.49
N GLN A 145 -9.44 -19.45 17.05
CA GLN A 145 -9.90 -20.85 16.98
C GLN A 145 -10.17 -21.49 18.35
N ARG A 146 -10.10 -20.70 19.42
CA ARG A 146 -10.28 -21.18 20.80
C ARG A 146 -11.06 -20.12 21.60
N THR A 147 -11.67 -20.54 22.70
CA THR A 147 -12.32 -19.63 23.66
C THR A 147 -11.30 -18.76 24.37
N ASP A 148 -10.11 -19.27 24.63
CA ASP A 148 -9.03 -18.50 25.27
C ASP A 148 -7.83 -18.42 24.33
N LEU A 149 -7.51 -17.20 23.89
CA LEU A 149 -6.37 -16.94 23.03
C LEU A 149 -5.46 -15.89 23.67
N ALA A 150 -4.20 -16.27 23.88
CA ALA A 150 -3.14 -15.36 24.25
C ALA A 150 -2.39 -14.90 22.99
N VAL A 151 -2.42 -13.60 22.73
CA VAL A 151 -1.63 -12.94 21.68
C VAL A 151 -0.20 -12.76 22.20
N PRO A 152 0.83 -13.10 21.41
CA PRO A 152 2.21 -12.74 21.73
C PRO A 152 2.34 -11.25 22.05
N ALA A 153 3.31 -10.89 22.90
CA ALA A 153 3.52 -9.49 23.24
C ALA A 153 3.75 -8.65 21.97
N LEU A 154 2.91 -7.65 21.77
CA LEU A 154 2.99 -6.71 20.66
C LEU A 154 4.08 -5.69 20.98
N LYS A 155 5.28 -5.99 20.51
CA LYS A 155 6.45 -5.15 20.69
C LYS A 155 6.54 -4.08 19.62
N PHE A 156 6.57 -2.80 20.01
CA PHE A 156 6.83 -1.72 19.08
C PHE A 156 8.27 -1.75 18.55
N TRP A 157 8.43 -1.28 17.32
CA TRP A 157 9.71 -0.95 16.72
C TRP A 157 9.83 0.58 16.67
N GLU A 158 10.64 1.13 17.57
CA GLU A 158 10.92 2.54 17.81
C GLU A 158 12.38 2.85 17.38
N PRO A 159 12.75 2.74 16.09
CA PRO A 159 14.11 3.02 15.63
C PRO A 159 14.50 4.47 15.91
N GLN A 160 15.72 4.74 16.37
CA GLN A 160 16.12 6.10 16.73
C GLN A 160 16.48 6.97 15.51
N HIS A 161 16.80 6.36 14.37
CA HIS A 161 17.42 7.05 13.23
C HIS A 161 16.65 6.90 11.90
N VAL A 162 15.31 7.00 11.92
CA VAL A 162 14.58 7.13 10.65
C VAL A 162 14.99 8.45 10.01
N THR A 163 15.48 8.41 8.77
CA THR A 163 15.95 9.59 8.05
C THR A 163 15.61 9.48 6.56
N ALA A 164 15.36 10.63 5.94
CA ALA A 164 15.25 10.78 4.50
C ALA A 164 16.00 12.04 4.07
N VAL A 165 17.20 11.86 3.54
CA VAL A 165 18.08 12.96 3.13
C VAL A 165 18.34 12.84 1.64
N GLY A 166 17.96 13.87 0.90
CA GLY A 166 18.06 13.85 -0.56
C GLY A 166 18.23 15.22 -1.20
N ASP A 167 18.49 15.16 -2.50
CA ASP A 167 18.54 16.29 -3.43
C ASP A 167 17.48 16.10 -4.54
N ALA A 168 17.64 16.81 -5.66
CA ALA A 168 16.73 16.71 -6.80
C ALA A 168 16.88 15.40 -7.60
N ALA A 169 17.94 14.63 -7.38
CA ALA A 169 18.18 13.37 -8.08
C ALA A 169 17.79 12.17 -7.23
N ASN A 170 18.21 12.11 -5.96
CA ASN A 170 18.01 10.95 -5.10
C ASN A 170 17.72 11.34 -3.65
N THR A 171 16.94 10.49 -2.98
CA THR A 171 16.75 10.50 -1.52
C THR A 171 17.32 9.23 -0.91
N THR A 172 18.29 9.38 -0.02
CA THR A 172 18.82 8.28 0.79
C THR A 172 17.98 8.14 2.05
N VAL A 173 17.60 6.91 2.36
CA VAL A 173 16.77 6.57 3.53
C VAL A 173 17.55 5.73 4.52
N GLY A 174 17.42 6.02 5.82
CA GLY A 174 18.14 5.32 6.89
C GLY A 174 17.22 4.97 8.06
N TRP A 175 17.52 3.88 8.77
CA TRP A 175 16.83 3.43 9.98
C TRP A 175 17.64 2.35 10.73
N ASP A 176 17.36 2.17 12.01
CA ASP A 176 17.89 1.05 12.81
C ASP A 176 17.08 -0.22 12.57
N ARG A 177 17.76 -1.33 12.26
CA ARG A 177 17.10 -2.61 11.98
C ARG A 177 16.42 -3.19 13.23
N LEU A 178 15.24 -3.78 13.03
CA LEU A 178 14.61 -4.67 13.98
C LEU A 178 15.28 -6.06 13.92
N ALA A 179 15.77 -6.54 15.06
CA ALA A 179 16.43 -7.85 15.12
C ALA A 179 15.45 -8.98 14.75
N GLY A 180 15.88 -9.87 13.85
CA GLY A 180 15.07 -11.01 13.41
C GLY A 180 13.90 -10.64 12.48
N SER A 181 13.83 -9.42 11.97
CA SER A 181 12.82 -9.02 11.00
C SER A 181 13.11 -9.55 9.60
N GLY A 182 12.08 -9.59 8.76
CA GLY A 182 12.21 -9.84 7.32
C GLY A 182 12.73 -8.63 6.56
N ASP A 183 12.37 -8.58 5.27
CA ASP A 183 12.62 -7.45 4.38
C ASP A 183 11.89 -6.20 4.87
N TYR A 184 12.40 -5.03 4.46
CA TYR A 184 11.82 -3.75 4.79
C TYR A 184 11.20 -3.12 3.57
N THR A 185 10.08 -2.45 3.78
CA THR A 185 9.44 -1.62 2.77
C THR A 185 9.45 -0.17 3.25
N VAL A 186 9.93 0.72 2.39
CA VAL A 186 9.96 2.16 2.62
C VAL A 186 8.73 2.78 1.99
N HIS A 187 8.00 3.58 2.75
CA HIS A 187 6.76 4.22 2.33
C HIS A 187 6.94 5.73 2.36
N PHE A 188 6.66 6.38 1.25
CA PHE A 188 6.48 7.82 1.16
C PHE A 188 4.99 8.07 0.99
N ALA A 189 4.39 8.83 1.89
CA ALA A 189 2.96 9.06 1.90
C ALA A 189 2.61 10.54 1.99
N LYS A 190 1.45 10.90 1.44
CA LYS A 190 0.81 12.21 1.56
C LYS A 190 -0.65 11.95 1.93
N ASP A 191 -1.17 12.64 2.94
CA ASP A 191 -2.57 12.51 3.35
C ASP A 191 -3.02 11.04 3.55
N PHE A 192 -2.14 10.22 4.14
CA PHE A 192 -2.30 8.78 4.38
C PHE A 192 -2.30 7.87 3.14
N GLN A 193 -2.11 8.41 1.93
CA GLN A 193 -1.89 7.64 0.70
C GLN A 193 -0.41 7.52 0.38
N ASP A 194 0.04 6.30 0.07
CA ASP A 194 1.40 6.08 -0.43
C ASP A 194 1.56 6.73 -1.81
N VAL A 195 2.45 7.71 -1.91
CA VAL A 195 2.89 8.31 -3.18
C VAL A 195 3.99 7.47 -3.82
N TRP A 196 4.77 6.74 -3.00
CA TRP A 196 5.73 5.77 -3.45
C TRP A 196 5.98 4.72 -2.37
N SER A 197 6.22 3.49 -2.79
CA SER A 197 6.68 2.43 -1.91
C SER A 197 7.63 1.51 -2.65
N ALA A 198 8.68 1.06 -1.97
CA ALA A 198 9.65 0.12 -2.50
C ALA A 198 10.34 -0.65 -1.37
N ASP A 199 10.76 -1.87 -1.68
CA ASP A 199 11.64 -2.62 -0.80
C ASP A 199 12.98 -1.90 -0.64
N GLY A 200 13.55 -1.97 0.56
CA GLY A 200 14.77 -1.22 0.87
C GLY A 200 15.57 -1.82 2.02
N THR A 201 16.78 -1.32 2.16
CA THR A 201 17.65 -1.56 3.32
C THR A 201 18.16 -0.22 3.84
N PRO A 202 18.62 -0.12 5.10
CA PRO A 202 19.21 1.12 5.58
C PRO A 202 20.32 1.61 4.64
N GLY A 203 20.23 2.87 4.20
CA GLY A 203 21.13 3.48 3.22
C GLY A 203 20.68 3.33 1.76
N SER A 204 19.55 2.68 1.47
CA SER A 204 19.00 2.60 0.12
C SER A 204 18.64 3.99 -0.42
N THR A 205 18.74 4.17 -1.74
CA THR A 205 18.40 5.41 -2.44
C THR A 205 17.12 5.24 -3.25
N VAL A 206 16.26 6.25 -3.24
CA VAL A 206 15.05 6.34 -4.07
C VAL A 206 15.20 7.51 -5.03
N ASP A 207 14.83 7.31 -6.29
CA ASP A 207 14.83 8.37 -7.31
C ASP A 207 13.87 9.49 -6.88
N ALA A 208 14.36 10.73 -6.81
CA ALA A 208 13.58 11.84 -6.26
C ALA A 208 12.33 12.19 -7.10
N ARG A 209 12.31 11.80 -8.37
CA ARG A 209 11.14 11.95 -9.25
C ARG A 209 9.96 11.08 -8.86
N ALA A 210 10.19 10.06 -8.02
CA ALA A 210 9.14 9.18 -7.51
C ALA A 210 8.10 9.93 -6.66
N PHE A 211 8.51 10.99 -5.96
CA PHE A 211 7.64 11.78 -5.06
C PHE A 211 7.42 13.23 -5.52
N GLU A 212 7.88 13.62 -6.71
CA GLU A 212 7.58 14.94 -7.31
C GLU A 212 7.91 16.12 -6.35
N ASP A 213 6.99 17.05 -6.19
CA ASP A 213 6.99 18.19 -5.29
C ASP A 213 6.21 17.94 -3.98
N VAL A 214 5.99 16.67 -3.62
CA VAL A 214 5.20 16.29 -2.44
C VAL A 214 5.89 16.69 -1.14
N ASN A 215 5.12 17.33 -0.25
CA ASN A 215 5.42 17.37 1.18
C ASN A 215 4.60 16.28 1.86
N GLY A 216 5.27 15.38 2.58
CA GLY A 216 4.62 14.20 3.11
C GLY A 216 5.35 13.59 4.30
N VAL A 217 5.11 12.31 4.52
CA VAL A 217 5.68 11.53 5.62
C VAL A 217 6.39 10.30 5.04
N ILE A 218 7.58 10.02 5.54
CA ILE A 218 8.25 8.73 5.30
C ILE A 218 8.08 7.83 6.51
N ARG A 219 7.81 6.55 6.25
CA ARG A 219 7.77 5.47 7.24
C ARG A 219 8.48 4.26 6.68
N VAL A 220 8.96 3.40 7.56
CA VAL A 220 9.51 2.10 7.19
C VAL A 220 8.66 1.02 7.85
N SER A 221 8.34 -0.02 7.11
CA SER A 221 7.67 -1.20 7.64
C SER A 221 8.50 -2.46 7.44
N THR A 222 8.27 -3.46 8.27
CA THR A 222 8.78 -4.82 8.10
C THR A 222 7.80 -5.80 8.72
N THR A 223 7.95 -7.08 8.40
CA THR A 223 7.07 -8.14 8.91
C THR A 223 7.83 -9.16 9.75
N GLY A 224 7.09 -9.82 10.62
CA GLY A 224 7.53 -10.99 11.38
C GLY A 224 6.35 -11.94 11.58
N SER A 225 6.63 -13.18 11.96
CA SER A 225 5.59 -14.17 12.26
C SER A 225 5.94 -14.94 13.53
N ALA A 226 4.93 -15.26 14.33
CA ALA A 226 5.06 -16.10 15.50
C ALA A 226 4.00 -17.21 15.47
N ALA A 227 4.41 -18.44 15.82
CA ALA A 227 3.48 -19.55 15.93
C ALA A 227 2.63 -19.43 17.20
N GLY A 228 1.33 -19.65 17.04
CA GLY A 228 0.37 -19.89 18.12
C GLY A 228 -0.07 -21.35 18.17
N PRO A 229 -0.86 -21.76 19.18
CA PRO A 229 -1.32 -23.14 19.33
C PRO A 229 -2.19 -23.64 18.15
N ASP A 230 -3.03 -22.76 17.60
CA ASP A 230 -4.00 -23.07 16.52
C ASP A 230 -4.06 -21.97 15.45
N THR A 231 -3.05 -21.09 15.41
CA THR A 231 -2.99 -19.95 14.48
C THR A 231 -1.55 -19.47 14.31
N SER A 232 -1.30 -18.63 13.31
CA SER A 232 -0.09 -17.81 13.20
C SER A 232 -0.42 -16.36 13.54
N PHE A 233 0.57 -15.65 14.08
CA PHE A 233 0.49 -14.21 14.32
C PHE A 233 1.43 -13.50 13.35
N ASP A 234 0.87 -13.02 12.25
CA ASP A 234 1.61 -12.31 11.22
C ASP A 234 1.61 -10.82 11.56
N THR A 235 2.77 -10.30 11.94
CA THR A 235 2.93 -8.97 12.52
C THR A 235 3.64 -8.05 11.56
N THR A 236 3.00 -6.91 11.27
CA THR A 236 3.61 -5.77 10.60
C THR A 236 4.06 -4.76 11.67
N TYR A 237 5.33 -4.39 11.62
CA TYR A 237 5.92 -3.33 12.42
C TYR A 237 6.11 -2.11 11.54
N THR A 238 5.71 -0.94 12.03
CA THR A 238 5.87 0.34 11.32
C THR A 238 6.63 1.30 12.21
N SER A 239 7.69 1.90 11.69
CA SER A 239 8.43 2.96 12.38
C SER A 239 7.56 4.19 12.65
N GLN A 240 8.09 5.14 13.42
CA GLN A 240 7.57 6.50 13.43
C GLN A 240 7.58 7.09 12.01
N GLY A 241 6.68 8.04 11.77
CA GLY A 241 6.66 8.86 10.58
C GLY A 241 7.42 10.15 10.79
N ILE A 242 8.37 10.45 9.92
CA ILE A 242 9.07 11.74 9.89
C ILE A 242 8.64 12.53 8.64
N PRO A 243 8.65 13.88 8.69
CA PRO A 243 8.31 14.68 7.53
C PRO A 243 9.36 14.52 6.43
N PHE A 244 8.92 14.60 5.17
CA PHE A 244 9.81 14.73 4.01
C PHE A 244 9.28 15.79 3.03
N THR A 245 10.20 16.37 2.25
CA THR A 245 9.89 17.31 1.18
C THR A 245 10.56 16.87 -0.11
N GLY A 246 9.76 16.71 -1.16
CA GLY A 246 10.22 16.45 -2.51
C GLY A 246 10.91 17.67 -3.11
N LYS A 247 12.11 17.47 -3.66
CA LYS A 247 12.98 18.56 -4.13
C LYS A 247 13.08 18.68 -5.64
N VAL A 248 12.51 17.75 -6.41
CA VAL A 248 12.68 17.72 -7.87
C VAL A 248 11.73 18.69 -8.59
N GLY A 249 10.59 19.02 -7.97
CA GLY A 249 9.55 19.86 -8.56
C GLY A 249 8.41 19.06 -9.21
N ARG A 250 7.68 19.69 -10.14
CA ARG A 250 6.55 19.08 -10.85
C ARG A 250 6.99 18.33 -12.12
N PRO A 251 6.34 17.21 -12.49
CA PRO A 251 6.61 16.52 -13.76
C PRO A 251 6.09 17.31 -14.97
N GLU A 252 6.58 16.94 -16.17
CA GLU A 252 6.09 17.49 -17.44
C GLU A 252 4.62 17.13 -17.73
N SER A 253 4.14 16.03 -17.14
CA SER A 253 2.74 15.62 -17.26
C SER A 253 1.79 16.38 -16.35
N ARG A 254 2.25 17.23 -15.41
CA ARG A 254 1.35 17.93 -14.46
C ARG A 254 0.29 18.72 -15.22
N ALA A 255 -0.98 18.49 -14.88
CA ALA A 255 -2.17 19.07 -15.52
C ALA A 255 -2.34 18.75 -17.03
N ALA A 256 -1.62 17.77 -17.56
CA ALA A 256 -1.84 17.27 -18.92
C ALA A 256 -3.22 16.61 -19.01
N ALA A 257 -3.89 16.76 -20.17
CA ALA A 257 -5.13 16.05 -20.44
C ALA A 257 -4.86 14.55 -20.59
N CYS A 258 -5.83 13.71 -20.23
CA CYS A 258 -5.75 12.28 -20.45
C CYS A 258 -7.01 11.70 -21.07
N TYR A 259 -6.81 10.60 -21.78
CA TYR A 259 -7.84 9.92 -22.55
C TYR A 259 -7.72 8.42 -22.33
N THR A 260 -8.84 7.74 -22.15
CA THR A 260 -8.91 6.28 -22.03
C THR A 260 -9.45 5.65 -23.31
N ASP A 261 -9.32 4.33 -23.40
CA ASP A 261 -10.12 3.55 -24.33
C ASP A 261 -11.61 3.76 -24.06
N GLY A 262 -12.34 4.19 -25.09
CA GLY A 262 -13.79 4.31 -25.08
C GLY A 262 -14.46 3.25 -25.94
N PRO A 263 -15.81 3.30 -26.01
CA PRO A 263 -16.58 2.46 -26.92
C PRO A 263 -16.04 2.56 -28.36
N ASP A 264 -16.02 1.43 -29.06
CA ASP A 264 -15.51 1.32 -30.44
C ASP A 264 -14.02 1.67 -30.61
N GLY A 265 -13.23 1.64 -29.53
CA GLY A 265 -11.79 1.93 -29.55
C GLY A 265 -11.43 3.41 -29.71
N LYS A 266 -12.42 4.31 -29.59
CA LYS A 266 -12.20 5.76 -29.70
C LYS A 266 -11.73 6.35 -28.37
N PRO A 267 -10.81 7.34 -28.37
CA PRO A 267 -10.40 8.01 -27.13
C PRO A 267 -11.54 8.77 -26.46
N VAL A 268 -11.73 8.55 -25.17
CA VAL A 268 -12.67 9.29 -24.32
C VAL A 268 -11.88 10.16 -23.34
N PRO A 269 -12.11 11.49 -23.30
CA PRO A 269 -11.40 12.37 -22.37
C PRO A 269 -11.81 12.08 -20.92
N VAL A 270 -10.82 12.06 -20.02
CA VAL A 270 -11.01 12.05 -18.58
C VAL A 270 -10.89 13.49 -18.09
N SER A 271 -12.00 14.07 -17.60
CA SER A 271 -12.06 15.49 -17.22
C SER A 271 -12.72 15.67 -15.84
N PRO A 272 -12.00 16.26 -14.86
CA PRO A 272 -10.58 16.59 -14.89
C PRO A 272 -9.71 15.33 -14.98
N CYS A 273 -8.49 15.45 -15.53
CA CYS A 273 -7.56 14.32 -15.57
C CYS A 273 -6.97 14.06 -14.19
N VAL A 274 -7.53 13.08 -13.47
CA VAL A 274 -7.07 12.67 -12.13
C VAL A 274 -5.64 12.13 -12.13
N LEU A 275 -5.17 11.59 -13.26
CA LEU A 275 -3.85 10.98 -13.36
C LEU A 275 -2.68 11.96 -13.38
N THR A 276 -2.97 13.26 -13.50
CA THR A 276 -1.95 14.31 -13.66
C THR A 276 -2.12 15.45 -12.66
N ASP A 277 -3.00 15.31 -11.68
CA ASP A 277 -3.42 16.39 -10.76
C ASP A 277 -2.51 16.56 -9.53
N GLY A 278 -1.73 15.53 -9.15
CA GLY A 278 -0.85 15.58 -7.97
C GLY A 278 -1.54 15.29 -6.65
N SER A 279 -2.77 14.78 -6.70
CA SER A 279 -3.53 14.31 -5.54
C SER A 279 -3.08 12.92 -5.09
N PHE A 280 -2.76 12.02 -6.03
CA PHE A 280 -2.49 10.58 -5.80
C PHE A 280 -3.66 9.78 -5.21
N GLU A 281 -4.77 10.44 -4.89
CA GLU A 281 -5.92 9.87 -4.16
C GLU A 281 -6.98 9.30 -5.09
N HIS A 282 -7.11 9.83 -6.29
CA HIS A 282 -8.22 9.55 -7.19
C HIS A 282 -7.83 8.48 -8.21
N PRO A 283 -8.28 7.22 -8.04
CA PRO A 283 -7.99 6.19 -9.03
C PRO A 283 -8.72 6.49 -10.34
N LEU A 284 -8.13 6.03 -11.44
CA LEU A 284 -8.78 5.98 -12.73
C LEU A 284 -10.02 5.10 -12.63
N ILE A 285 -11.18 5.71 -12.81
CA ILE A 285 -12.44 4.99 -12.98
C ILE A 285 -12.52 4.61 -14.45
N GLN A 286 -12.35 3.33 -14.76
CA GLN A 286 -12.62 2.85 -16.11
C GLN A 286 -14.13 2.97 -16.37
N PRO A 287 -14.57 3.53 -17.51
CA PRO A 287 -15.99 3.64 -17.81
C PRO A 287 -16.62 2.25 -17.79
N GLU A 288 -17.71 2.10 -17.04
CA GLU A 288 -18.48 0.86 -17.02
C GLU A 288 -19.01 0.59 -18.43
N CYS A 289 -18.74 -0.61 -18.93
CA CYS A 289 -19.32 -1.10 -20.16
C CYS A 289 -20.83 -1.28 -19.99
N THR A 290 -21.62 -0.30 -20.46
CA THR A 290 -23.09 -0.35 -20.35
C THR A 290 -23.77 -1.16 -21.45
N SER A 291 -23.03 -1.73 -22.41
CA SER A 291 -23.57 -2.56 -23.48
C SER A 291 -23.02 -3.98 -23.42
N ASN A 292 -23.85 -4.95 -23.82
CA ASN A 292 -23.48 -6.37 -23.95
C ASN A 292 -22.41 -6.62 -25.04
N ASP A 293 -21.99 -5.58 -25.76
CA ASP A 293 -21.02 -5.62 -26.88
C ASP A 293 -19.62 -5.16 -26.50
N CYS A 294 -19.35 -4.88 -25.22
CA CYS A 294 -17.97 -4.92 -24.74
C CYS A 294 -17.49 -6.37 -24.80
N THR A 295 -17.03 -6.80 -25.98
CA THR A 295 -15.96 -7.79 -26.03
C THR A 295 -14.89 -7.27 -25.07
N ALA A 296 -14.72 -7.95 -23.93
CA ALA A 296 -13.81 -7.53 -22.88
C ALA A 296 -12.47 -7.24 -23.55
N ALA A 297 -12.14 -5.95 -23.69
CA ALA A 297 -10.89 -5.56 -24.32
C ALA A 297 -9.80 -6.26 -23.50
N THR A 298 -9.04 -7.13 -24.15
CA THR A 298 -7.98 -7.89 -23.44
C THR A 298 -6.85 -6.96 -22.99
N GLU A 299 -6.86 -5.73 -23.48
CA GLU A 299 -5.95 -4.66 -23.11
C GLU A 299 -6.71 -3.32 -23.05
N HIS A 300 -6.46 -2.60 -21.98
CA HIS A 300 -6.90 -1.23 -21.74
C HIS A 300 -5.73 -0.27 -21.91
N TRP A 301 -6.04 0.98 -22.22
CA TRP A 301 -5.02 2.00 -22.32
C TRP A 301 -5.49 3.35 -21.82
N VAL A 302 -4.54 4.13 -21.33
CA VAL A 302 -4.70 5.56 -21.08
C VAL A 302 -3.53 6.28 -21.70
N TYR A 303 -3.78 7.39 -22.39
CA TYR A 303 -2.70 8.27 -22.83
C TYR A 303 -2.85 9.68 -22.30
N LEU A 304 -1.71 10.34 -22.13
CA LEU A 304 -1.59 11.74 -21.77
C LEU A 304 -1.27 12.55 -23.02
N ASP A 305 -1.95 13.68 -23.21
CA ASP A 305 -1.54 14.74 -24.15
C ASP A 305 -0.76 15.79 -23.38
N LEU A 306 0.57 15.84 -23.60
CA LEU A 306 1.46 16.81 -22.96
C LEU A 306 1.29 18.24 -23.52
N GLY A 307 0.36 18.43 -24.47
CA GLY A 307 0.01 19.71 -25.12
C GLY A 307 1.00 20.13 -26.22
N ARG A 308 2.25 19.69 -26.12
CA ARG A 308 3.32 19.90 -27.09
C ARG A 308 4.34 18.76 -27.04
N PRO A 309 5.19 18.58 -28.07
CA PRO A 309 6.31 17.66 -27.99
C PRO A 309 7.25 18.03 -26.82
N GLN A 310 7.57 17.05 -25.98
CA GLN A 310 8.41 17.18 -24.79
C GLN A 310 9.47 16.09 -24.76
N GLN A 311 10.60 16.35 -24.08
CA GLN A 311 11.60 15.31 -23.82
C GLN A 311 11.12 14.35 -22.73
N ILE A 312 11.22 13.05 -23.01
CA ILE A 312 10.77 11.97 -22.15
C ILE A 312 11.95 11.03 -21.92
N GLY A 313 12.36 10.90 -20.66
CA GLY A 313 13.41 9.99 -20.20
C GLY A 313 12.94 8.98 -19.18
N ALA A 314 11.88 9.27 -18.43
CA ALA A 314 11.29 8.34 -17.48
C ALA A 314 9.77 8.54 -17.35
N VAL A 315 9.06 7.44 -17.12
CA VAL A 315 7.65 7.43 -16.78
C VAL A 315 7.45 6.71 -15.46
N PHE A 316 6.74 7.34 -14.54
CA PHE A 316 6.32 6.76 -13.27
C PHE A 316 4.82 6.54 -13.29
N ALA A 317 4.37 5.39 -12.81
CA ALA A 317 2.95 5.10 -12.62
C ALA A 317 2.70 4.56 -11.22
N ARG A 318 1.57 4.94 -10.63
CA ARG A 318 1.22 4.67 -9.24
C ARG A 318 -0.19 4.13 -9.14
N GLY A 319 -0.40 3.18 -8.23
CA GLY A 319 -1.70 2.56 -7.99
C GLY A 319 -2.06 1.42 -8.95
N VAL A 320 -1.16 1.05 -9.87
CA VAL A 320 -1.39 -0.10 -10.77
C VAL A 320 -1.61 -1.38 -9.95
N ALA A 321 -2.51 -2.26 -10.38
CA ALA A 321 -2.65 -3.57 -9.75
C ALA A 321 -1.30 -4.31 -9.71
N ALA A 322 -0.95 -4.84 -8.54
CA ALA A 322 0.34 -5.50 -8.33
C ALA A 322 0.52 -6.70 -9.28
N GLY A 323 1.72 -6.84 -9.84
CA GLY A 323 2.08 -7.95 -10.73
C GLY A 323 1.58 -7.82 -12.18
N GLN A 324 0.76 -6.82 -12.51
CA GLN A 324 0.35 -6.58 -13.89
C GLN A 324 1.45 -5.84 -14.67
N PRO A 325 1.88 -6.36 -15.83
CA PRO A 325 2.80 -5.64 -16.70
C PRO A 325 2.07 -4.48 -17.38
N VAL A 326 2.69 -3.30 -17.37
CA VAL A 326 2.22 -2.10 -18.05
C VAL A 326 3.27 -1.71 -19.08
N ALA A 327 2.88 -1.66 -20.34
CA ALA A 327 3.69 -1.16 -21.43
C ALA A 327 3.61 0.38 -21.49
N ILE A 328 4.76 1.00 -21.76
CA ILE A 328 4.90 2.43 -22.01
C ILE A 328 5.17 2.65 -23.49
N GLU A 329 4.37 3.51 -24.10
CA GLU A 329 4.44 3.87 -25.51
C GLU A 329 4.43 5.39 -25.67
N THR A 330 5.00 5.87 -26.77
CA THR A 330 5.00 7.30 -27.13
C THR A 330 4.49 7.52 -28.54
N SER A 331 3.91 8.69 -28.79
CA SER A 331 3.43 9.10 -30.10
C SER A 331 3.54 10.62 -30.30
N ASP A 332 3.64 11.06 -31.55
CA ASP A 332 3.55 12.47 -31.95
C ASP A 332 2.14 12.87 -32.41
N ASP A 333 1.30 11.89 -32.77
CA ASP A 333 0.00 12.09 -33.41
C ASP A 333 -1.17 11.39 -32.70
N ALA A 334 -0.91 10.61 -31.64
CA ALA A 334 -1.86 9.75 -30.93
C ALA A 334 -2.47 8.59 -31.75
N HIS A 335 -1.94 8.32 -32.94
CA HIS A 335 -2.38 7.24 -33.83
C HIS A 335 -1.29 6.18 -34.00
N THR A 336 -0.05 6.62 -34.21
CA THR A 336 1.11 5.74 -34.39
C THR A 336 1.90 5.68 -33.08
N TRP A 337 1.97 4.49 -32.48
CA TRP A 337 2.56 4.29 -31.15
C TRP A 337 3.86 3.50 -31.23
N THR A 338 4.89 3.99 -30.57
CA THR A 338 6.18 3.32 -30.44
C THR A 338 6.38 2.79 -29.03
N ALA A 339 6.61 1.49 -28.88
CA ALA A 339 6.93 0.87 -27.60
C ALA A 339 8.28 1.35 -27.05
N ARG A 340 8.31 1.70 -25.77
CA ARG A 340 9.51 2.25 -25.09
C ARG A 340 10.00 1.40 -23.93
N GLY A 341 9.14 0.57 -23.36
CA GLY A 341 9.50 -0.34 -22.28
C GLY A 341 8.26 -0.84 -21.55
N SER A 342 8.47 -1.61 -20.49
CA SER A 342 7.42 -2.05 -19.60
C SER A 342 7.90 -2.09 -18.15
N GLY A 343 6.96 -1.99 -17.22
CA GLY A 343 7.17 -2.16 -15.79
C GLY A 343 6.03 -2.97 -15.19
N ALA A 344 6.17 -3.36 -13.94
CA ALA A 344 5.12 -4.03 -13.18
C ALA A 344 5.19 -3.62 -11.71
N GLY A 345 4.06 -3.74 -11.01
CA GLY A 345 3.96 -3.40 -9.59
C GLY A 345 3.16 -2.13 -9.33
N ARG A 346 2.75 -1.95 -8.07
CA ARG A 346 1.89 -0.83 -7.65
C ARG A 346 2.54 0.53 -7.85
N PHE A 347 3.85 0.58 -7.66
CA PHE A 347 4.69 1.74 -7.88
C PHE A 347 5.74 1.33 -8.89
N MET A 348 5.68 1.88 -10.09
CA MET A 348 6.62 1.52 -11.14
C MET A 348 7.30 2.75 -11.73
N LYS A 349 8.57 2.54 -12.08
CA LYS A 349 9.41 3.47 -12.84
C LYS A 349 9.89 2.74 -14.08
N VAL A 350 9.57 3.29 -15.25
CA VAL A 350 10.11 2.83 -16.53
C VAL A 350 11.06 3.91 -17.03
N SER A 351 12.36 3.60 -17.03
CA SER A 351 13.37 4.48 -17.64
C SER A 351 13.47 4.13 -19.12
N LEU A 352 13.43 5.14 -19.99
CA LEU A 352 13.63 4.94 -21.41
C LEU A 352 15.12 4.73 -21.68
N LEU A 353 15.44 3.84 -22.63
CA LEU A 353 16.83 3.57 -23.02
C LEU A 353 17.51 4.81 -23.62
N GLU A 354 16.72 5.61 -24.33
CA GLU A 354 17.14 6.88 -24.93
C GLU A 354 16.06 7.92 -24.65
N THR A 355 16.47 9.17 -24.43
CA THR A 355 15.53 10.29 -24.32
C THR A 355 14.83 10.47 -25.66
N VAL A 356 13.50 10.53 -25.65
CA VAL A 356 12.70 10.74 -26.87
C VAL A 356 11.91 12.01 -26.78
N THR A 357 11.71 12.69 -27.91
CA THR A 357 10.74 13.78 -28.00
C THR A 357 9.42 13.19 -28.47
N ALA A 358 8.35 13.39 -27.70
CA ALA A 358 7.00 13.02 -28.11
C ALA A 358 5.96 13.93 -27.45
N ARG A 359 4.77 14.04 -28.05
CA ARG A 359 3.64 14.78 -27.46
C ARG A 359 2.76 13.91 -26.57
N TYR A 360 2.63 12.62 -26.91
CA TYR A 360 1.72 11.71 -26.26
C TYR A 360 2.48 10.57 -25.58
N VAL A 361 2.05 10.20 -24.36
CA VAL A 361 2.56 9.05 -23.61
C VAL A 361 1.41 8.14 -23.25
N ARG A 362 1.49 6.86 -23.59
CA ARG A 362 0.44 5.86 -23.34
C ARG A 362 0.92 4.77 -22.40
N LEU A 363 0.08 4.43 -21.44
CA LEU A 363 0.17 3.23 -20.60
C LEU A 363 -0.83 2.22 -21.15
N ARG A 364 -0.39 0.97 -21.36
CA ARG A 364 -1.23 -0.12 -21.86
C ARG A 364 -1.04 -1.38 -21.02
N ALA A 365 -2.12 -2.00 -20.58
CA ALA A 365 -2.11 -3.19 -19.73
C ALA A 365 -3.42 -3.97 -19.84
N SER A 366 -3.45 -5.21 -19.34
CA SER A 366 -4.69 -6.00 -19.21
C SER A 366 -5.74 -5.36 -18.29
N SER A 367 -5.29 -4.51 -17.35
CA SER A 367 -6.14 -3.68 -16.51
C SER A 367 -5.34 -2.47 -16.01
N LEU A 368 -5.97 -1.31 -15.97
CA LEU A 368 -5.43 -0.08 -15.37
C LEU A 368 -6.24 0.37 -14.15
N LEU A 369 -7.07 -0.54 -13.61
CA LEU A 369 -7.83 -0.27 -12.39
C LEU A 369 -6.88 0.07 -11.24
N GLY A 370 -7.23 1.13 -10.50
CA GLY A 370 -6.46 1.61 -9.36
C GLY A 370 -5.33 2.59 -9.72
N LEU A 371 -5.01 2.80 -11.00
CA LEU A 371 -4.00 3.79 -11.41
C LEU A 371 -4.40 5.19 -10.90
N THR A 372 -3.60 5.80 -10.03
CA THR A 372 -3.92 7.11 -9.43
C THR A 372 -3.09 8.26 -9.97
N GLN A 373 -1.90 8.01 -10.52
CA GLN A 373 -1.02 9.08 -10.99
C GLN A 373 -0.01 8.56 -12.02
N VAL A 374 0.23 9.38 -13.05
CA VAL A 374 1.28 9.20 -14.05
C VAL A 374 2.17 10.44 -14.10
N SER A 375 3.48 10.24 -13.94
CA SER A 375 4.49 11.30 -14.04
C SER A 375 5.39 11.06 -15.23
N VAL A 376 5.51 12.05 -16.10
CA VAL A 376 6.45 12.05 -17.22
C VAL A 376 7.58 13.02 -16.91
N TRP A 377 8.81 12.55 -17.04
CA TRP A 377 10.01 13.31 -16.74
C TRP A 377 10.99 13.27 -17.91
N PRO A 378 11.78 14.34 -18.13
CA PRO A 378 12.97 14.26 -18.97
C PRO A 378 14.01 13.35 -18.33
N THR A 379 15.09 13.08 -19.07
CA THR A 379 16.26 12.39 -18.52
C THR A 379 16.94 13.27 -17.47
N ALA A 380 17.44 12.63 -16.41
CA ALA A 380 18.11 13.31 -15.31
C ALA A 380 19.46 13.88 -15.72
#